data_AF-A0A0F9MPY4-F1
#
_entry.id   AF-A0A0F9MPY4-F1
#
_cell.length_a   1.000
_cell.length_b   1.000
_cell.length_c   1.000
_cell.angle_alpha   90.00
_cell.angle_beta   90.00
_cell.angle_gamma   90.00
#
_symmetry.space_group_name_H-M   'P 1'
#
loop_
_entity.id
_entity.type
_entity.pdbx_description
1 polymer ?
#
loop_
_entity_poly.entity_id
_entity_poly.type
_entity_poly.pdbx_seq_one_letter_code
_entity_poly.pdbx_strand_id
1 'polypeptide(L)'
;LITVDPSDPTHLVISSNVNPTTGNSLAMPHQIFSAHVALDDDTQSIQWQQLTHDKNNENLRPMIVNSDKHKVIMWLQGQYNSWTDYYLDAVGIIVE
;
A
#
# COMPACT_ATOMS: atom_id res chain seq x y z
N LEU A 1 2.30 -6.20 -5.17
CA LEU A 1 3.50 -6.09 -4.30
C LEU A 1 3.01 -5.92 -2.86
N ILE A 2 3.66 -6.56 -1.91
CA ILE A 2 3.29 -6.55 -0.48
C ILE A 2 4.51 -6.17 0.37
N THR A 3 4.24 -5.47 1.45
CA THR A 3 5.19 -5.15 2.52
C THR A 3 4.61 -5.64 3.83
N VAL A 4 5.44 -6.36 4.59
CA VAL A 4 5.14 -6.84 5.93
C VAL A 4 5.87 -5.93 6.92
N ASP A 5 5.20 -5.49 7.98
CA ASP A 5 5.83 -4.67 9.00
C ASP A 5 6.86 -5.49 9.79
N PRO A 6 8.14 -5.08 9.81
CA PRO A 6 9.18 -5.85 10.50
C PRO A 6 9.04 -5.82 12.04
N SER A 7 8.22 -4.92 12.59
CA SER A 7 7.91 -4.86 14.03
C SER A 7 6.62 -5.58 14.41
N ASP A 8 5.73 -5.84 13.45
CA ASP A 8 4.45 -6.52 13.64
C ASP A 8 4.10 -7.35 12.40
N PRO A 9 4.33 -8.67 12.40
CA PRO A 9 4.09 -9.51 11.22
C PRO A 9 2.61 -9.62 10.84
N THR A 10 1.69 -9.12 11.66
CA THR A 10 0.26 -9.06 11.32
C THR A 10 -0.08 -7.86 10.45
N HIS A 11 0.71 -6.78 10.48
CA HIS A 11 0.46 -5.57 9.72
C HIS A 11 1.07 -5.64 8.32
N LEU A 12 0.21 -5.50 7.31
CA LEU A 12 0.53 -5.61 5.89
C LEU A 12 0.14 -4.34 5.14
N VAL A 13 0.94 -3.97 4.14
CA VAL A 13 0.63 -2.91 3.19
C VAL A 13 0.82 -3.42 1.77
N ILE A 14 -0.15 -3.19 0.89
CA ILE A 14 -0.10 -3.58 -0.52
C ILE A 14 -0.35 -2.39 -1.45
N SER A 15 0.12 -2.53 -2.68
CA SER A 15 -0.20 -1.63 -3.81
C SER A 15 -1.03 -2.41 -4.83
N SER A 16 -2.24 -1.95 -5.14
CA SER A 16 -3.20 -2.65 -6.00
C SER A 16 -4.09 -1.70 -6.79
N ASN A 17 -4.37 -1.99 -8.05
CA ASN A 17 -5.40 -1.31 -8.86
C ASN A 17 -6.73 -2.07 -8.91
N VAL A 18 -6.84 -3.16 -8.13
CA VAL A 18 -8.08 -3.89 -7.84
C VAL A 18 -8.39 -3.79 -6.36
N ASN A 19 -9.67 -3.77 -6.01
CA ASN A 19 -10.11 -3.86 -4.63
C ASN A 19 -9.71 -5.24 -4.07
N PRO A 20 -8.88 -5.31 -3.01
CA PRO A 20 -8.31 -6.57 -2.54
C PRO A 20 -9.30 -7.51 -1.86
N THR A 21 -10.44 -7.01 -1.37
CA THR A 21 -11.51 -7.83 -0.80
C THR A 21 -12.39 -8.46 -1.88
N THR A 22 -12.70 -7.70 -2.93
CA THR A 22 -13.70 -8.11 -3.95
C THR A 22 -13.09 -8.59 -5.26
N GLY A 23 -11.82 -8.29 -5.53
CA GLY A 23 -11.16 -8.53 -6.80
C GLY A 23 -11.62 -7.60 -7.94
N ASN A 24 -12.58 -6.72 -7.71
CA ASN A 24 -13.08 -5.80 -8.73
C ASN A 24 -12.06 -4.72 -9.06
N SER A 25 -11.96 -4.35 -10.33
CA SER A 25 -11.14 -3.21 -10.76
C SER A 25 -11.57 -1.92 -10.07
N LEU A 26 -10.59 -1.12 -9.65
CA LEU A 26 -10.83 0.22 -9.12
C LEU A 26 -11.06 1.26 -10.24
N ALA A 27 -10.79 0.90 -11.50
CA ALA A 27 -10.74 1.84 -12.63
C ALA A 27 -9.85 3.07 -12.33
N MET A 28 -8.77 2.84 -11.58
CA MET A 28 -7.79 3.84 -11.15
C MET A 28 -6.38 3.22 -11.22
N PRO A 29 -5.31 4.04 -11.21
CA PRO A 29 -3.96 3.55 -10.95
C PRO A 29 -3.85 2.79 -9.62
N HIS A 30 -2.70 2.16 -9.36
CA HIS A 30 -2.50 1.42 -8.11
C HIS A 30 -2.67 2.34 -6.90
N GLN A 31 -3.38 1.83 -5.90
CA GLN A 31 -3.62 2.47 -4.62
C GLN A 31 -2.97 1.67 -3.49
N ILE A 32 -2.66 2.36 -2.39
CA ILE A 32 -2.11 1.73 -1.19
C ILE A 32 -3.26 1.26 -0.30
N PHE A 33 -3.16 0.02 0.16
CA PHE A 33 -4.06 -0.58 1.14
C PHE A 33 -3.26 -1.11 2.34
N SER A 34 -3.81 -0.97 3.54
CA SER A 34 -3.27 -1.54 4.79
C SER A 34 -4.29 -2.47 5.43
N ALA A 35 -3.80 -3.52 6.09
CA ALA A 35 -4.62 -4.42 6.90
C ALA A 35 -3.78 -5.02 8.04
N HIS A 36 -4.46 -5.48 9.09
CA HIS A 36 -3.91 -6.46 10.01
C HIS A 36 -4.51 -7.84 9.68
N VAL A 37 -3.71 -8.90 9.73
CA VAL A 37 -4.14 -10.26 9.41
C VAL A 37 -3.84 -11.24 10.54
N ALA A 38 -4.71 -12.23 10.69
CA ALA A 38 -4.56 -13.39 11.56
C ALA A 38 -4.14 -14.65 10.77
N LEU A 39 -3.74 -15.71 11.46
CA LEU A 39 -3.31 -16.97 10.84
C LEU A 39 -4.45 -17.72 10.13
N ASP A 40 -5.68 -17.50 10.59
CA ASP A 40 -6.91 -18.10 10.07
C ASP A 40 -7.68 -17.18 9.11
N ASP A 41 -7.11 -16.02 8.77
CA ASP A 41 -7.71 -15.10 7.82
C ASP A 41 -7.65 -15.59 6.37
N ASP A 42 -8.67 -15.23 5.60
CA ASP A 42 -8.75 -15.45 4.16
C ASP A 42 -9.15 -14.17 3.41
N THR A 43 -9.34 -14.27 2.10
CA THR A 43 -9.69 -13.12 1.25
C THR A 43 -11.02 -12.45 1.62
N GLN A 44 -11.90 -13.13 2.36
CA GLN A 44 -13.19 -12.62 2.81
C GLN A 44 -13.11 -11.98 4.20
N SER A 45 -12.26 -12.51 5.09
CA SER A 45 -12.15 -12.00 6.45
C SER A 45 -11.19 -10.81 6.59
N ILE A 46 -10.15 -10.72 5.75
CA ILE A 46 -9.20 -9.60 5.79
C ILE A 46 -9.91 -8.27 5.48
N GLN A 47 -9.81 -7.35 6.43
CA GLN A 47 -10.38 -6.00 6.32
C GLN A 47 -9.31 -5.02 5.82
N TRP A 48 -9.36 -4.71 4.52
CA TRP A 48 -8.45 -3.76 3.90
C TRP A 48 -8.95 -2.32 4.06
N GLN A 49 -8.07 -1.45 4.56
CA GLN A 49 -8.24 0.00 4.54
C GLN A 49 -7.50 0.59 3.34
N GLN A 50 -8.22 1.30 2.47
CA GLN A 50 -7.61 2.07 1.38
C GLN A 50 -7.02 3.38 1.93
N LEU A 51 -5.72 3.59 1.74
CA LEU A 51 -4.99 4.77 2.24
C LEU A 51 -4.90 5.89 1.20
N THR A 52 -4.86 5.55 -0.09
CA THR A 52 -4.77 6.54 -1.19
C THR A 52 -6.01 6.52 -2.07
N HIS A 53 -6.37 7.66 -2.64
CA HIS A 53 -7.53 7.81 -3.53
C HIS A 53 -7.18 8.66 -4.76
N ASP A 54 -5.95 8.52 -5.25
CA ASP A 54 -5.42 9.31 -6.37
C ASP A 54 -5.86 8.69 -7.70
N LYS A 55 -6.55 9.49 -8.52
CA LYS A 55 -7.08 9.05 -9.82
C LYS A 55 -6.08 9.18 -10.97
N ASN A 56 -4.98 9.91 -10.76
CA ASN A 56 -4.07 10.35 -11.81
C ASN A 56 -2.68 9.72 -11.69
N ASN A 57 -2.24 9.42 -10.47
CA ASN A 57 -0.88 8.92 -10.23
C ASN A 57 -0.89 7.47 -9.72
N GLU A 58 0.13 6.73 -10.14
CA GLU A 58 0.47 5.43 -9.58
C GLU A 58 0.96 5.58 -8.14
N ASN A 59 0.56 4.67 -7.26
CA ASN A 59 1.10 4.56 -5.91
C ASN A 59 1.73 3.18 -5.76
N LEU A 60 3.05 3.10 -5.95
CA LEU A 60 3.79 1.85 -6.08
C LEU A 60 4.77 1.67 -4.92
N ARG A 61 5.19 0.41 -4.72
CA ARG A 61 6.28 0.07 -3.80
C ARG A 61 6.08 0.62 -2.39
N PRO A 62 5.00 0.19 -1.70
CA PRO A 62 4.83 0.55 -0.30
C PRO A 62 6.00 0.05 0.54
N MET A 63 6.36 0.80 1.56
CA MET A 63 7.41 0.49 2.53
C MET A 63 6.90 0.90 3.91
N ILE A 64 7.25 0.12 4.93
CA ILE A 64 6.99 0.45 6.32
C ILE A 64 8.33 0.77 6.95
N VAL A 65 8.48 2.00 7.41
CA VAL A 65 9.72 2.51 8.00
C VAL A 65 9.44 2.75 9.48
N ASN A 66 10.13 1.97 10.31
CA ASN A 66 10.03 2.04 11.76
C ASN A 66 11.20 2.83 12.32
N SER A 67 10.92 3.70 13.29
CA SER A 67 11.91 4.37 14.14
C SER A 67 11.45 4.28 15.58
N ASP A 68 12.32 4.66 16.53
CA ASP A 68 11.96 4.64 17.96
C ASP A 68 10.80 5.59 18.34
N LYS A 69 10.44 6.52 17.45
CA LYS A 69 9.45 7.58 17.73
C LYS A 69 8.26 7.59 16.78
N HIS A 70 8.44 7.09 15.57
CA HIS A 70 7.41 7.12 14.54
C HIS A 70 7.43 5.87 13.69
N LYS A 71 6.24 5.49 13.24
CA LYS A 71 6.03 4.51 12.17
C LYS A 71 5.45 5.23 10.97
N VAL A 72 6.04 5.01 9.79
CA VAL A 72 5.64 5.67 8.54
C VAL A 72 5.36 4.62 7.48
N ILE A 73 4.20 4.75 6.83
CA ILE A 73 3.93 4.05 5.57
C ILE A 73 4.32 4.99 4.44
N MET A 74 5.33 4.61 3.66
CA MET A 74 5.84 5.36 2.52
C MET A 74 5.58 4.62 1.21
N TRP A 75 5.49 5.34 0.09
CA TRP A 75 5.39 4.76 -1.24
C TRP A 75 5.93 5.74 -2.29
N LEU A 76 6.08 5.25 -3.52
CA LEU A 76 6.43 6.08 -4.67
C LEU A 76 5.16 6.49 -5.41
N GLN A 77 4.89 7.78 -5.46
CA GLN A 77 3.72 8.36 -6.13
C GLN A 77 4.13 9.10 -7.40
N GLY A 78 3.44 8.85 -8.52
CA GLY A 78 3.60 9.69 -9.71
C GLY A 78 3.31 8.96 -11.01
N GLN A 79 4.03 9.33 -12.07
CA GLN A 79 3.87 8.76 -13.41
C GLN A 79 4.97 7.73 -13.68
N TYR A 80 4.57 6.54 -14.12
CA TYR A 80 5.47 5.44 -14.44
C TYR A 80 5.24 5.00 -15.88
N ASN A 81 6.00 5.56 -16.82
CA ASN A 81 5.86 5.25 -18.25
C ASN A 81 6.60 3.95 -18.61
N SER A 82 7.78 3.75 -18.02
CA SER A 82 8.59 2.53 -18.16
C SER A 82 9.52 2.34 -16.97
N TRP A 83 10.29 1.25 -16.97
CA TRP A 83 11.26 0.96 -15.90
C TRP A 83 12.48 1.89 -15.86
N THR A 84 12.72 2.68 -16.91
CA THR A 84 13.76 3.72 -16.95
C THR A 84 13.22 5.14 -17.07
N ASP A 85 11.93 5.31 -17.32
CA ASP A 85 11.28 6.61 -17.49
C ASP A 85 10.10 6.71 -16.54
N TYR A 86 10.32 7.45 -15.46
CA TYR A 86 9.36 7.65 -14.40
C TYR A 86 9.63 8.98 -13.70
N TYR A 87 8.56 9.61 -13.23
CA TYR A 87 8.59 10.80 -12.39
C TYR A 87 7.82 10.46 -11.11
N LEU A 88 8.56 10.15 -10.05
CA LEU A 88 8.01 9.66 -8.79
C LEU A 88 8.53 10.48 -7.62
N ASP A 89 7.61 10.87 -6.74
CA ASP A 89 7.92 11.42 -5.43
C ASP A 89 7.87 10.32 -4.37
N ALA A 90 8.77 10.40 -3.38
CA ALA A 90 8.68 9.59 -2.18
C ALA A 90 7.77 10.30 -1.17
N VAL A 91 6.58 9.74 -0.94
CA VAL A 91 5.56 10.29 -0.05
C VAL A 91 5.21 9.30 1.04
N GLY A 92 4.56 9.76 2.11
CA GLY A 92 4.16 8.86 3.19
C GLY A 92 3.24 9.51 4.22
N ILE A 93 2.70 8.66 5.09
CA ILE A 93 1.88 9.05 6.24
C ILE A 93 2.48 8.50 7.53
N ILE A 94 2.43 9.30 8.60
CA ILE A 94 2.75 8.85 9.96
C ILE A 94 1.55 8.08 10.48
N VAL A 95 1.76 6.86 10.96
CA VAL A 95 0.70 5.98 11.50
C VAL A 95 0.87 5.71 13.00
N GLU A 96 2.03 6.04 13.55
CA GLU A 96 2.34 6.07 14.99
C GLU A 96 3.39 7.15 15.24
#